data_AF-A0A1Q7YV32-F1
#
_entry.id   AF-A0A1Q7YV32-F1
#
_cell.length_a   1.000
_cell.length_b   1.000
_cell.length_c   1.000
_cell.angle_alpha   90.00
_cell.angle_beta   90.00
_cell.angle_gamma   90.00
#
_symmetry.space_group_name_H-M   'P 1'
#
loop_
_entity.id
_entity.type
_entity.pdbx_description
1 polymer ?
#
loop_
_entity_poly.entity_id
_entity_poly.type
_entity_poly.pdbx_seq_one_letter_code
_entity_poly.pdbx_strand_id
1 'polypeptide(L)'
;MAYRVDLSKQRSKLLLPSELKRDRFVRRGVFFWTRNPELPYRVWATIATEFETILYPKTEEEAQKMLFDVTRSFELPASKLSKGQHTLEAKVHAKWGKHIFTERGEATAKTPGIKIRIE
;
A
#
# COMPACT_ATOMS: atom_id res chain seq x y z
N MET A 1 -3.66 4.95 9.10
CA MET A 1 -3.14 3.63 8.70
C MET A 1 -1.74 3.79 8.19
N ALA A 2 -0.81 2.94 8.64
CA ALA A 2 0.55 2.92 8.13
C ALA A 2 0.75 1.68 7.26
N TYR A 3 1.37 1.88 6.11
CA TYR A 3 1.67 0.85 5.14
C TYR A 3 3.18 0.70 4.99
N ARG A 4 3.63 -0.54 4.81
CA ARG A 4 4.99 -0.89 4.42
C ARG A 4 4.92 -1.88 3.26
N VAL A 5 5.63 -1.58 2.19
CA VAL A 5 5.75 -2.47 1.03
C VAL A 5 7.20 -2.89 0.92
N ASP A 6 7.44 -4.19 1.05
CA ASP A 6 8.75 -4.80 0.96
C ASP A 6 8.84 -5.56 -0.36
N LEU A 7 9.73 -5.13 -1.26
CA LEU A 7 10.01 -5.80 -2.52
C LEU A 7 11.22 -6.72 -2.35
N SER A 8 11.05 -7.99 -2.67
CA SER A 8 12.07 -9.02 -2.51
C SER A 8 12.32 -9.76 -3.81
N LYS A 9 13.55 -10.25 -3.99
CA LYS A 9 13.90 -11.21 -5.04
C LYS A 9 14.25 -12.55 -4.44
N GLN A 10 13.91 -13.59 -5.18
CA GLN A 10 14.27 -14.96 -4.87
C GLN A 10 14.89 -15.63 -6.09
N ARG A 11 16.11 -16.16 -5.92
CA ARG A 11 16.88 -16.82 -6.98
C ARG A 11 16.58 -18.33 -7.06
N SER A 12 16.27 -18.93 -5.92
CA SER A 12 15.87 -20.34 -5.78
C SER A 12 14.91 -20.47 -4.61
N LYS A 13 13.95 -21.40 -4.69
CA LYS A 13 12.99 -21.70 -3.61
C LYS A 13 13.67 -22.10 -2.29
N LEU A 14 14.91 -22.59 -2.36
CA LEU A 14 15.71 -23.03 -1.21
C LEU A 14 16.45 -21.89 -0.49
N LEU A 15 16.61 -20.73 -1.13
CA LEU A 15 17.32 -19.58 -0.55
C LEU A 15 16.33 -18.58 0.05
N LEU A 16 16.75 -17.92 1.12
CA LEU A 16 16.02 -16.82 1.72
C LEU A 16 15.85 -15.68 0.70
N PRO A 17 14.67 -15.05 0.61
CA PRO A 17 14.45 -13.90 -0.24
C PRO A 17 15.35 -12.74 0.19
N SER A 18 16.03 -12.12 -0.78
CA SER A 18 16.81 -10.90 -0.53
C SER A 18 15.94 -9.67 -0.78
N GLU A 19 15.90 -8.76 0.19
CA GLU A 19 15.18 -7.48 0.08
C GLU A 19 15.87 -6.56 -0.94
N LEU A 20 15.09 -6.01 -1.87
CA LEU A 20 15.57 -5.10 -2.91
C LEU A 20 15.31 -3.64 -2.57
N LYS A 21 14.09 -3.35 -2.15
CA LYS A 21 13.60 -2.01 -1.85
C LYS A 21 12.44 -2.11 -0.86
N ARG A 22 12.35 -1.10 -0.01
CA ARG A 22 11.26 -0.93 0.94
C ARG A 22 10.69 0.45 0.79
N ASP A 23 9.37 0.54 0.80
CA ASP A 23 8.64 1.80 0.85
C ASP A 23 7.71 1.81 2.08
N ARG A 24 7.51 3.00 2.65
CA ARG A 24 6.67 3.21 3.82
C ARG A 24 5.88 4.50 3.63
N PHE A 25 4.59 4.42 3.87
CA PHE A 25 3.71 5.57 3.76
C PHE A 25 2.53 5.46 4.73
N VAL A 26 1.83 6.57 4.93
CA VAL A 26 0.72 6.67 5.88
C VAL A 26 -0.46 7.32 5.17
N ARG A 27 -1.65 6.78 5.40
CA ARG A 27 -2.91 7.42 4.98
C ARG A 27 -3.81 7.58 6.20
N ARG A 28 -4.48 8.72 6.32
CA ARG A 28 -5.40 9.00 7.43
C ARG A 28 -6.77 9.36 6.88
N GLY A 29 -7.78 8.59 7.26
CA GLY A 29 -9.17 9.00 7.10
C GLY A 29 -9.53 10.05 8.14
N VAL A 30 -10.11 11.16 7.73
CA VAL A 30 -10.57 12.24 8.60
C VAL A 30 -12.06 12.45 8.36
N PHE A 31 -12.86 12.35 9.42
CA PHE A 31 -14.29 12.57 9.33
C PHE A 31 -14.61 14.06 9.56
N PHE A 32 -15.56 14.58 8.78
CA PHE A 32 -16.01 15.96 8.88
C PHE A 32 -17.50 16.07 8.59
N TRP A 33 -18.13 17.13 9.10
CA TRP A 33 -19.52 17.43 8.80
C TRP A 33 -19.61 18.23 7.49
N THR A 34 -20.52 17.84 6.60
CA THR A 34 -20.75 18.49 5.31
C THR A 34 -22.23 18.81 5.10
N ARG A 35 -22.47 19.87 4.32
CA ARG A 35 -23.81 20.23 3.80
C ARG A 35 -23.87 20.12 2.27
N ASN A 36 -22.83 19.57 1.64
CA ASN A 36 -22.82 19.38 0.19
C ASN A 36 -23.87 18.32 -0.19
N PRO A 37 -24.88 18.65 -1.01
CA PRO A 37 -25.88 17.69 -1.45
C PRO A 37 -25.32 16.60 -2.39
N GLU A 38 -24.13 16.79 -2.97
CA GLU A 38 -23.48 15.79 -3.82
C GLU A 38 -22.89 14.61 -3.03
N LEU A 39 -22.71 14.76 -1.71
CA LEU A 39 -22.15 13.72 -0.87
C LEU A 39 -23.26 12.89 -0.21
N PRO A 40 -23.10 11.57 -0.09
CA PRO A 40 -24.18 10.68 0.34
C PRO A 40 -24.57 10.84 1.82
N TYR A 41 -23.69 11.39 2.68
CA TYR A 41 -23.95 11.54 4.11
C TYR A 41 -23.50 12.90 4.66
N ARG A 42 -24.14 13.31 5.77
CA ARG A 42 -23.79 14.53 6.50
C ARG A 42 -22.46 14.46 7.25
N VAL A 43 -22.04 13.26 7.66
CA VAL A 43 -20.69 13.01 8.15
C VAL A 43 -19.97 12.27 7.04
N TRP A 44 -18.94 12.89 6.49
CA TRP A 44 -18.17 12.34 5.37
C TRP A 44 -16.70 12.22 5.71
N ALA A 45 -15.95 11.47 4.89
CA ALA A 45 -14.55 11.20 5.11
C ALA A 45 -13.67 11.80 4.01
N THR A 46 -12.59 12.46 4.40
CA THR A 46 -11.46 12.76 3.50
C THR A 46 -10.28 11.85 3.79
N ILE A 47 -9.41 11.65 2.80
CA ILE A 47 -8.21 10.85 2.95
C ILE A 47 -7.01 11.78 2.83
N ALA A 48 -6.26 11.94 3.92
CA ALA A 48 -4.98 12.63 3.91
C ALA A 48 -3.85 11.64 3.59
N THR A 49 -3.03 11.97 2.59
CA THR A 49 -1.82 11.21 2.24
C THR A 49 -0.64 11.62 3.11
N GLU A 50 0.48 10.91 2.98
CA GLU A 50 1.75 11.23 3.65
C GLU A 50 2.29 12.63 3.34
N PHE A 51 1.87 13.23 2.23
CA PHE A 51 2.28 14.56 1.77
C PHE A 51 1.27 15.66 2.12
N GLU A 52 0.40 15.41 3.12
CA GLU A 52 -0.67 16.31 3.54
C GLU A 52 -1.68 16.66 2.43
N THR A 53 -1.65 15.94 1.31
CA THR A 53 -2.64 16.10 0.25
C THR A 53 -3.96 15.50 0.72
N ILE A 54 -5.01 16.32 0.72
CA ILE A 54 -6.37 15.91 1.12
C ILE A 54 -7.12 15.49 -0.14
N LEU A 55 -7.51 14.22 -0.17
CA LEU A 55 -8.37 13.64 -1.20
C LEU A 55 -9.82 13.68 -0.74
N TYR A 56 -10.70 14.15 -1.63
CA TYR A 56 -12.13 14.28 -1.40
C TYR A 56 -12.89 13.24 -2.24
N PRO A 57 -13.09 12.01 -1.72
CA PRO A 57 -13.89 11.01 -2.42
C PRO A 57 -15.34 11.48 -2.51
N LYS A 58 -16.03 11.15 -3.61
CA LYS A 58 -17.46 11.46 -3.79
C LYS A 58 -18.36 10.29 -3.42
N THR A 59 -17.86 9.07 -3.52
CA THR A 59 -18.59 7.85 -3.15
C THR A 59 -17.86 7.06 -2.07
N GLU A 60 -18.55 6.11 -1.44
CA GLU A 60 -17.94 5.24 -0.43
C GLU A 60 -16.85 4.36 -1.04
N GLU A 61 -17.07 3.86 -2.25
CA GLU A 61 -16.14 3.00 -2.97
C GLU A 61 -14.85 3.76 -3.29
N GLU A 62 -14.96 5.03 -3.70
CA GLU A 62 -13.79 5.89 -3.88
C GLU A 62 -13.05 6.09 -2.57
N ALA A 63 -13.76 6.37 -1.47
CA ALA A 63 -13.15 6.56 -0.16
C ALA A 63 -12.40 5.30 0.29
N GLN A 64 -13.02 4.12 0.09
CA GLN A 64 -12.43 2.82 0.39
C GLN A 64 -11.16 2.60 -0.43
N LYS A 65 -11.21 2.77 -1.76
CA LYS A 65 -10.04 2.61 -2.64
C LYS A 65 -8.92 3.59 -2.27
N MET A 66 -9.24 4.86 -2.06
CA MET A 66 -8.25 5.87 -1.67
C MET A 66 -7.57 5.54 -0.34
N LEU A 67 -8.30 4.98 0.62
CA LEU A 67 -7.74 4.64 1.93
C LEU A 67 -6.95 3.33 1.93
N PHE A 68 -7.45 2.29 1.24
CA PHE A 68 -6.97 0.90 1.36
C PHE A 68 -6.17 0.39 0.16
N ASP A 69 -6.42 0.86 -1.07
CA ASP A 69 -5.74 0.33 -2.25
C ASP A 69 -4.30 0.83 -2.32
N VAL A 70 -3.36 -0.11 -2.44
CA VAL A 70 -1.92 0.18 -2.50
C VAL A 70 -1.39 -0.10 -3.89
N THR A 71 -1.15 0.98 -4.65
CA THR A 71 -0.45 0.93 -5.94
C THR A 71 0.87 1.67 -5.81
N ARG A 72 1.98 0.94 -5.95
CA ARG A 72 3.35 1.51 -5.88
C ARG A 72 4.19 0.98 -7.02
N SER A 73 4.88 1.89 -7.70
CA SER A 73 5.86 1.58 -8.74
C SER A 73 7.26 1.59 -8.13
N PHE A 74 8.07 0.60 -8.50
CA PHE A 74 9.46 0.51 -8.07
C PHE A 74 10.37 0.48 -9.27
N GLU A 75 11.19 1.50 -9.40
CA GLU A 75 12.32 1.50 -10.33
C GLU A 75 13.50 0.77 -9.69
N LEU A 76 14.07 -0.18 -10.43
CA LEU A 76 15.19 -1.02 -9.99
C LEU A 76 16.26 -1.06 -11.08
N PRO A 77 17.54 -0.79 -10.75
CA PRO A 77 18.63 -0.99 -11.69
C PRO A 77 18.88 -2.49 -11.89
N ALA A 78 19.15 -2.90 -13.14
CA ALA A 78 19.43 -4.30 -13.50
C ALA A 78 20.64 -4.88 -12.72
N SER A 79 21.60 -4.04 -12.35
CA SER A 79 22.76 -4.41 -11.53
C SER A 79 22.38 -5.00 -10.18
N LYS A 80 21.27 -4.57 -9.55
CA LYS A 80 20.78 -5.12 -8.27
C LYS A 80 20.20 -6.53 -8.41
N LEU A 81 19.72 -6.87 -9.60
CA LEU A 81 19.09 -8.16 -9.83
C LEU A 81 20.13 -9.23 -10.15
N SER A 82 21.25 -8.87 -10.77
CA SER A 82 22.34 -9.76 -11.24
C SER A 82 21.88 -10.75 -12.31
N LYS A 83 22.83 -11.30 -13.08
CA LYS A 83 22.51 -12.21 -14.19
C LYS A 83 21.81 -13.48 -13.71
N GLY A 84 20.89 -13.97 -14.52
CA GLY A 84 20.12 -15.19 -14.29
C GLY A 84 18.63 -14.95 -14.12
N GLN A 85 17.93 -16.00 -13.66
CA GLN A 85 16.50 -15.99 -13.44
C GLN A 85 16.19 -15.62 -11.98
N HIS A 86 15.26 -14.69 -11.78
CA HIS A 86 14.81 -14.24 -10.48
C HIS A 86 13.28 -14.24 -10.42
N THR A 87 12.73 -14.52 -9.25
CA THR A 87 11.31 -14.30 -8.96
C THR A 87 11.20 -13.07 -8.07
N LEU A 88 10.40 -12.09 -8.48
CA LEU A 88 10.11 -10.88 -7.71
C LEU A 88 8.77 -11.02 -7.00
N GLU A 89 8.77 -10.74 -5.70
CA GLU A 89 7.57 -10.76 -4.86
C GLU A 89 7.52 -9.48 -4.03
N ALA A 90 6.34 -8.86 -3.99
CA ALA A 90 6.07 -7.75 -3.09
C ALA A 90 5.21 -8.22 -1.92
N LYS A 91 5.59 -7.81 -0.71
CA LYS A 91 4.82 -8.03 0.51
C LYS A 91 4.31 -6.71 1.03
N VAL A 92 3.00 -6.58 1.17
CA VAL A 92 2.34 -5.40 1.73
C VAL A 92 1.98 -5.70 3.18
N HIS A 93 2.34 -4.78 4.06
CA HIS A 93 2.00 -4.78 5.46
C HIS A 93 1.18 -3.52 5.76
N ALA A 94 0.02 -3.67 6.37
CA ALA A 94 -0.81 -2.59 6.85
C ALA A 94 -0.96 -2.70 8.36
N LYS A 95 -0.89 -1.57 9.06
CA LYS A 95 -1.18 -1.50 10.50
C LYS A 95 -2.00 -0.27 10.83
N TRP A 96 -2.87 -0.39 11.83
CA TRP A 96 -3.69 0.71 12.30
C TRP A 96 -3.81 0.70 13.83
N GLY A 97 -3.95 1.91 14.38
CA GLY A 97 -4.15 2.09 15.81
C GLY A 97 -5.61 1.85 16.21
N LYS A 98 -5.84 1.88 17.52
CA LYS A 98 -7.20 1.90 18.07
C LYS A 98 -7.84 3.26 17.75
N HIS A 99 -9.10 3.23 17.34
CA HIS A 99 -9.97 4.38 17.14
C HIS A 99 -11.34 4.08 17.76
N ILE A 100 -12.22 5.07 17.84
CA ILE A 100 -13.61 4.89 18.32
C ILE A 100 -14.37 3.87 17.44
N PHE A 101 -13.99 3.76 16.17
CA PHE A 101 -14.65 2.92 15.16
C PHE A 101 -13.90 1.62 14.83
N THR A 102 -12.66 1.46 15.33
CA THR A 102 -11.80 0.32 14.96
C THR A 102 -10.91 -0.09 16.11
N GLU A 103 -10.73 -1.38 16.31
CA GLU A 103 -9.70 -1.90 17.21
C GLU A 103 -8.33 -1.88 16.53
N ARG A 104 -7.27 -1.86 17.35
CA ARG A 104 -5.89 -1.97 16.84
C ARG A 104 -5.74 -3.27 16.05
N GLY A 105 -5.11 -3.19 14.88
CA GLY A 105 -4.89 -4.38 14.06
C GLY A 105 -3.77 -4.20 13.04
N GLU A 106 -3.44 -5.32 12.42
CA GLU A 106 -2.51 -5.42 11.32
C GLU A 106 -3.00 -6.43 10.29
N ALA A 107 -2.58 -6.23 9.04
CA ALA A 107 -2.87 -7.13 7.93
C ALA A 107 -1.64 -7.25 7.05
N THR A 108 -1.44 -8.42 6.45
CA THR A 108 -0.34 -8.63 5.50
C THR A 108 -0.83 -9.37 4.28
N ALA A 109 -0.32 -9.00 3.11
CA ALA A 109 -0.61 -9.63 1.84
C ALA A 109 0.68 -9.79 1.04
N LYS A 110 0.71 -10.78 0.14
CA LYS A 110 1.81 -10.99 -0.81
C LYS A 110 1.26 -11.01 -2.22
N THR A 111 2.00 -10.43 -3.15
CA THR A 111 1.70 -10.55 -4.57
C THR A 111 2.14 -11.92 -5.09
N PRO A 112 1.54 -12.41 -6.19
CA PRO A 112 2.13 -13.50 -6.95
C PRO A 112 3.58 -13.17 -7.37
N GLY A 113 4.42 -14.20 -7.44
CA GLY A 113 5.80 -14.04 -7.87
C GLY A 113 5.91 -13.85 -9.39
N ILE A 114 6.60 -12.79 -9.80
CA ILE A 114 6.86 -12.48 -11.22
C ILE A 114 8.25 -13.00 -11.57
N LYS A 115 8.34 -13.86 -12.58
CA LYS A 115 9.63 -14.38 -13.07
C LYS A 115 10.23 -13.42 -14.08
N ILE A 116 11.49 -13.04 -13.85
CA ILE A 116 12.29 -12.22 -14.77
C ILE A 116 13.62 -12.90 -15.04
N ARG A 117 14.17 -12.68 -16.24
CA ARG A 117 15.50 -13.18 -16.65
C ARG A 117 16.34 -11.99 -17.10
N ILE A 118 17.56 -11.92 -16.60
CA ILE A 118 18.53 -10.87 -16.93
C ILE A 118 19.76 -11.53 -17.53
N GLU A 119 20.14 -11.08 -18.71
CA GLU A 119 21.27 -11.59 -19.51
C GLU A 119 22.60 -10.89 -19.21
#